data_AF-E0NQR2-F1
#
_entry.id   AF-E0NQR2-F1
#
_cell.length_a   1.000
_cell.length_b   1.000
_cell.length_c   1.000
_cell.angle_alpha   90.00
_cell.angle_beta   90.00
_cell.angle_gamma   90.00
#
_symmetry.space_group_name_H-M   'P 1'
#
loop_
_entity.id
_entity.type
_entity.pdbx_description
1 polymer ?
#
loop_
_entity_poly.entity_id
_entity_poly.type
_entity_poly.pdbx_seq_one_letter_code
_entity_poly.pdbx_strand_id
1 'polypeptide(L)'
;MSFILYLKDNYPDWKEKFQEYENRKNLEWKEVIELAKQKGEITQTVETENIISSIRNIYLGLSYRSALSSQLSISELKEQIYIIYNLITKQYSYEKSSIYQ
;
A
#
# COMPACT_ATOMS: atom_id res chain seq x y z
N MET A 1 0.43 4.91 -17.93
CA MET A 1 -0.16 3.57 -18.14
C MET A 1 0.04 3.06 -19.56
N SER A 2 -0.10 3.90 -20.60
CA SER A 2 0.19 3.54 -22.01
C SER A 2 1.56 2.87 -22.20
N PHE A 3 2.59 3.37 -21.52
CA PHE A 3 3.94 2.78 -21.57
C PHE A 3 4.02 1.37 -20.98
N ILE A 4 3.36 1.09 -19.84
CA ILE A 4 3.36 -0.24 -19.22
C ILE A 4 2.63 -1.27 -20.09
N LEU A 5 1.49 -0.87 -20.69
CA LEU A 5 0.77 -1.73 -21.63
C LEU A 5 1.58 -1.97 -22.91
N TYR A 6 2.24 -0.93 -23.42
CA TYR A 6 3.17 -1.07 -24.54
C TYR A 6 4.30 -2.07 -24.22
N LEU A 7 4.95 -1.95 -23.06
CA LEU A 7 5.99 -2.89 -22.66
C LEU A 7 5.44 -4.33 -22.54
N LYS A 8 4.22 -4.50 -21.99
CA LYS A 8 3.55 -5.79 -21.91
C LYS A 8 3.42 -6.48 -23.26
N ASP A 9 3.02 -5.73 -24.29
CA ASP A 9 2.72 -6.30 -25.59
C ASP A 9 3.94 -6.43 -26.49
N ASN A 10 5.05 -5.73 -26.18
CA ASN A 10 6.23 -5.64 -27.05
C ASN A 10 7.51 -6.24 -26.47
N TYR A 11 7.54 -6.63 -25.20
CA TYR A 11 8.72 -7.25 -24.57
C TYR A 11 8.47 -8.71 -24.20
N PRO A 12 9.21 -9.67 -24.78
CA PRO A 12 9.00 -11.11 -24.56
C PRO A 12 9.04 -11.54 -23.09
N ASP A 13 10.00 -10.99 -22.32
CA ASP A 13 10.22 -11.35 -20.91
C ASP A 13 9.41 -10.46 -19.95
N TRP A 14 8.46 -9.67 -20.45
CA TRP A 14 7.72 -8.71 -19.65
C TRP A 14 7.12 -9.33 -18.40
N LYS A 15 6.48 -10.49 -18.55
CA LYS A 15 5.80 -11.17 -17.44
C LYS A 15 6.76 -11.52 -16.31
N GLU A 16 7.93 -12.08 -16.65
CA GLU A 16 8.94 -12.46 -15.67
C GLU A 16 9.51 -11.23 -14.97
N LYS A 17 9.94 -10.22 -15.73
CA LYS A 17 10.50 -8.98 -15.18
C LYS A 17 9.50 -8.20 -14.33
N PHE A 18 8.23 -8.19 -14.74
CA PHE A 18 7.17 -7.60 -13.95
C PHE A 18 6.97 -8.36 -12.64
N GLN A 19 6.96 -9.69 -12.67
CA GLN A 19 6.83 -10.50 -11.46
C GLN A 19 8.03 -10.32 -10.51
N GLU A 20 9.26 -10.25 -11.03
CA GLU A 20 10.45 -9.94 -10.24
C GLU A 20 10.34 -8.56 -9.57
N TYR A 21 9.90 -7.56 -10.32
CA TYR A 21 9.66 -6.22 -9.81
C TYR A 21 8.62 -6.22 -8.69
N GLU A 22 7.49 -6.89 -8.90
CA GLU A 22 6.41 -7.03 -7.91
C GLU A 22 6.89 -7.73 -6.63
N ASN A 23 7.64 -8.82 -6.77
CA ASN A 23 8.19 -9.57 -5.65
C ASN A 23 9.15 -8.71 -4.82
N ARG A 24 10.08 -8.00 -5.48
CA ARG A 24 11.01 -7.11 -4.80
C ARG A 24 10.26 -6.01 -4.04
N LYS A 25 9.25 -5.40 -4.66
CA LYS A 25 8.45 -4.34 -4.01
C LYS A 25 7.62 -4.88 -2.84
N ASN A 26 7.07 -6.08 -2.95
CA ASN A 26 6.37 -6.71 -1.83
C ASN A 26 7.31 -7.03 -0.66
N LEU A 27 8.55 -7.45 -0.93
CA LEU A 27 9.55 -7.68 0.12
C LEU A 27 9.92 -6.38 0.84
N GLU A 28 10.20 -5.30 0.11
CA GLU A 28 10.48 -3.98 0.69
C GLU A 28 9.33 -3.52 1.62
N TRP A 29 8.08 -3.68 1.17
CA TRP A 29 6.92 -3.32 2.00
C TRP A 29 6.76 -4.24 3.20
N LYS A 30 7.00 -5.54 3.04
CA LYS A 30 6.93 -6.52 4.13
C LYS A 30 7.90 -6.16 5.24
N GLU A 31 9.15 -5.82 4.91
CA GLU A 31 10.15 -5.41 5.89
C GLU A 31 9.69 -4.20 6.73
N VAL A 32 9.14 -3.17 6.07
CA VAL A 32 8.67 -1.96 6.76
C VAL A 32 7.45 -2.23 7.64
N ILE A 33 6.48 -3.02 7.15
CA ILE A 33 5.25 -3.32 7.88
C ILE A 33 5.52 -4.24 9.07
N GLU A 34 6.37 -5.26 8.90
CA GLU A 34 6.79 -6.12 10.01
C GLU A 34 7.56 -5.33 11.08
N LEU A 35 8.42 -4.40 10.68
CA LEU A 35 9.11 -3.52 11.63
C LEU A 35 8.13 -2.63 12.41
N ALA A 36 7.14 -2.05 11.74
CA ALA A 36 6.11 -1.22 12.39
C ALA A 36 5.24 -2.06 13.35
N LYS A 37 4.93 -3.31 12.97
CA LYS A 37 4.29 -4.30 13.84
C LYS A 37 5.14 -4.60 15.07
N GLN A 38 6.41 -4.94 14.91
CA GLN A 38 7.32 -5.25 16.02
C GLN A 38 7.46 -4.08 17.01
N LYS A 39 7.46 -2.85 16.51
CA LYS A 39 7.48 -1.63 17.33
C LYS A 39 6.14 -1.30 17.99
N GLY A 40 5.08 -2.05 17.67
CA GLY A 40 3.73 -1.82 18.19
C GLY A 40 3.05 -0.56 17.64
N GLU A 41 3.59 0.01 16.56
CA GLU A 41 3.05 1.20 15.89
C GLU A 41 1.70 0.89 15.23
N ILE A 42 1.62 -0.25 14.54
CA ILE A 42 0.42 -0.74 13.88
C ILE A 42 -0.07 -2.05 14.50
N THR A 43 -1.34 -2.37 14.26
CA THR A 43 -1.99 -3.57 14.80
C THR A 43 -1.33 -4.87 14.33
N GLN A 44 -1.31 -5.88 15.21
CA GLN A 44 -0.90 -7.25 14.87
C GLN A 44 -2.02 -8.03 14.18
N THR A 45 -3.27 -7.58 14.28
CA THR A 45 -4.46 -8.34 13.87
C THR A 45 -4.73 -8.34 12.37
N VAL A 46 -4.10 -7.42 11.64
CA VAL A 46 -4.27 -7.31 10.19
C VAL A 46 -3.06 -7.97 9.54
N GLU A 47 -3.31 -8.94 8.65
CA GLU A 47 -2.26 -9.63 7.89
C GLU A 47 -1.41 -8.65 7.09
N THR A 48 -0.10 -8.87 7.09
CA THR A 48 0.87 -7.97 6.43
C THR A 48 0.58 -7.86 4.95
N GLU A 49 0.28 -8.96 4.29
CA GLU A 49 -0.06 -9.05 2.88
C GLU A 49 -1.33 -8.24 2.53
N ASN A 50 -2.29 -8.13 3.45
CA ASN A 50 -3.49 -7.30 3.26
C ASN A 50 -3.17 -5.80 3.32
N ILE A 51 -2.24 -5.40 4.20
CA ILE A 51 -1.76 -4.00 4.28
C ILE A 51 -1.00 -3.65 3.00
N ILE A 52 -0.07 -4.52 2.56
CA ILE A 52 0.70 -4.34 1.33
C ILE A 52 -0.22 -4.18 0.13
N SER A 53 -1.14 -5.12 -0.07
CA SER A 53 -2.05 -5.10 -1.22
C SER A 53 -2.95 -3.86 -1.21
N SER A 54 -3.42 -3.40 -0.05
CA SER A 54 -4.24 -2.18 0.08
C SER A 54 -3.48 -0.93 -0.36
N ILE A 55 -2.27 -0.72 0.16
CA ILE A 55 -1.41 0.44 -0.20
C ILE A 55 -1.12 0.43 -1.70
N ARG A 56 -0.75 -0.73 -2.24
CA ARG A 56 -0.37 -0.86 -3.65
C ARG A 56 -1.57 -0.68 -4.59
N ASN A 57 -2.73 -1.24 -4.24
CA ASN A 57 -3.94 -1.09 -5.03
C ASN A 57 -4.43 0.36 -5.08
N ILE A 58 -4.31 1.11 -3.98
CA ILE A 58 -4.60 2.56 -3.97
C ILE A 58 -3.66 3.29 -4.92
N TYR A 59 -2.35 3.04 -4.83
CA TYR A 59 -1.38 3.68 -5.74
C TYR A 59 -1.68 3.36 -7.21
N LEU A 60 -1.92 2.09 -7.54
CA LEU A 60 -2.21 1.64 -8.91
C LEU A 60 -3.54 2.20 -9.42
N GLY A 61 -4.59 2.18 -8.60
CA GLY A 61 -5.91 2.70 -8.94
C GLY A 61 -5.88 4.21 -9.20
N LEU A 62 -5.23 4.98 -8.33
CA LEU A 62 -5.03 6.42 -8.51
C LEU A 62 -4.19 6.71 -9.75
N SER A 63 -3.11 5.95 -9.96
CA SER A 63 -2.25 6.09 -11.14
C SER A 63 -2.99 5.78 -12.44
N TYR A 64 -3.87 4.77 -12.43
CA TYR A 64 -4.72 4.43 -13.56
C TYR A 64 -5.72 5.54 -13.87
N ARG A 65 -6.49 5.99 -12.86
CA ARG A 65 -7.48 7.07 -13.04
C ARG A 65 -6.84 8.38 -13.50
N SER A 66 -5.68 8.70 -12.95
CA SER A 66 -4.93 9.89 -13.35
C SER A 66 -4.49 9.77 -14.80
N ALA A 67 -3.91 8.65 -15.23
CA ALA A 67 -3.50 8.46 -16.63
C ALA A 67 -4.62 8.67 -17.67
N LEU A 68 -5.90 8.59 -17.28
CA LEU A 68 -7.06 8.84 -18.13
C LEU A 68 -7.56 10.30 -18.13
N SER A 69 -7.16 11.13 -17.17
CA SER A 69 -7.78 12.44 -16.93
C SER A 69 -6.80 13.58 -16.59
N SER A 70 -5.69 13.30 -15.89
CA SER A 70 -4.78 14.31 -15.33
C SER A 70 -3.46 13.70 -14.80
N GLN A 71 -2.60 14.51 -14.17
CA GLN A 71 -1.44 13.97 -13.45
C GLN A 71 -1.86 13.38 -12.09
N LEU A 72 -1.12 12.38 -11.60
CA LEU A 72 -1.34 11.82 -10.26
C LEU A 72 -1.27 12.91 -9.19
N SER A 73 -2.38 13.09 -8.48
CA SER A 73 -2.46 14.00 -7.34
C SER A 73 -1.67 13.42 -6.16
N ILE A 74 -0.54 14.04 -5.84
CA ILE A 74 0.29 13.64 -4.70
C ILE A 74 -0.47 13.85 -3.38
N SER A 75 -1.27 14.91 -3.29
CA SER A 75 -2.06 15.19 -2.09
C SER A 75 -3.12 14.10 -1.86
N GLU A 76 -3.82 13.68 -2.92
CA GLU A 76 -4.82 12.61 -2.82
C GLU A 76 -4.17 11.27 -2.47
N LEU A 77 -3.05 10.92 -3.13
CA LEU A 77 -2.32 9.69 -2.80
C LEU A 77 -1.89 9.68 -1.33
N LYS A 78 -1.33 10.80 -0.85
CA LYS A 78 -0.91 10.94 0.54
C LYS A 78 -2.10 10.74 1.47
N GLU A 79 -3.23 11.40 1.22
CA GLU A 79 -4.44 11.28 2.04
C GLU A 79 -4.94 9.83 2.12
N GLN A 80 -5.03 9.13 0.98
CA GLN A 80 -5.48 7.73 0.94
C GLN A 80 -4.52 6.79 1.70
N ILE A 81 -3.21 7.01 1.61
CA ILE A 81 -2.23 6.24 2.39
C ILE A 81 -2.38 6.51 3.88
N TYR A 82 -2.59 7.77 4.29
CA TYR A 82 -2.82 8.11 5.70
C TYR A 82 -4.11 7.51 6.25
N ILE A 83 -5.16 7.39 5.44
CA ILE A 83 -6.40 6.70 5.84
C ILE A 83 -6.10 5.24 6.19
N ILE A 84 -5.39 4.50 5.32
CA ILE A 84 -4.99 3.12 5.62
C ILE A 84 -4.17 3.08 6.91
N TYR A 85 -3.16 3.95 7.01
CA TYR A 85 -2.29 4.02 8.19
C TYR A 85 -3.11 4.24 9.47
N ASN A 86 -4.03 5.20 9.49
CA ASN A 86 -4.85 5.49 10.66
C ASN A 86 -5.78 4.33 11.03
N LEU A 87 -6.29 3.57 10.05
CA LEU A 87 -7.12 2.39 10.30
C LEU A 87 -6.34 1.25 10.97
N ILE A 88 -5.04 1.14 10.67
CA ILE A 88 -4.17 0.08 11.23
C ILE A 88 -3.39 0.52 12.47
N THR A 89 -3.19 1.82 12.67
CA THR A 89 -2.55 2.42 13.83
C THR A 89 -3.59 2.52 14.96
N LYS A 90 -3.70 1.44 15.75
CA LYS A 90 -4.48 1.28 17.00
C LYS A 90 -5.41 2.46 17.36
N GLN A 91 -6.63 2.43 16.85
CA GLN A 91 -7.73 3.26 17.34
C GLN A 91 -8.44 2.59 18.54
N TYR A 92 -7.70 2.11 19.55
CA TYR A 92 -8.29 1.49 20.77
C TYR A 92 -7.47 1.70 22.05
N SER A 93 -6.77 2.83 22.15
CA SER A 93 -6.11 3.25 23.40
C SER A 93 -7.01 4.12 24.29
N TYR A 94 -8.27 4.38 23.92
CA TYR A 94 -9.16 5.31 24.65
C TYR A 94 -10.36 4.66 25.38
N GLU A 95 -10.65 3.37 25.21
CA GLU A 95 -11.79 2.75 25.92
C GLU A 95 -11.42 2.03 27.23
N LYS A 96 -10.13 1.73 27.48
CA LYS A 96 -9.71 1.05 28.73
C LYS A 96 -9.43 1.98 29.91
N SER A 97 -9.41 3.29 29.71
CA SER A 97 -9.21 4.29 30.78
C SER A 97 -10.52 4.89 31.32
N SER A 98 -11.67 4.68 30.67
CA SER A 98 -12.99 5.15 31.12
C SER A 98 -13.76 4.15 31.99
N ILE A 99 -13.20 2.96 32.25
CA ILE A 99 -13.84 1.91 33.08
C ILE A 99 -13.23 1.88 34.50
N TYR A 100 -12.25 2.75 34.79
CA TYR A 100 -11.58 2.85 36.09
C TYR A 100 -11.58 4.26 36.70
N GLN A 101 -12.52 5.13 36.30
CA GLN A 101 -12.87 6.37 37.00
C GLN A 101 -14.35 6.34 37.37
#